data_AF-A0A2T6FDW6-F1
#
_entry.id   AF-A0A2T6FDW6-F1
#
_cell.length_a   1.000
_cell.length_b   1.000
_cell.length_c   1.000
_cell.angle_alpha   90.00
_cell.angle_beta   90.00
_cell.angle_gamma   90.00
#
_symmetry.space_group_name_H-M   'P 1'
#
loop_
_entity.id
_entity.type
_entity.pdbx_description
1 polymer ?
#
loop_
_entity_poly.entity_id
_entity_poly.type
_entity_poly.pdbx_seq_one_letter_code
_entity_poly.pdbx_strand_id
1 'polypeptide(L)'
;MSLGGIVFALLSAGCQAEPNNVSDEIVLNKHNLQLVSLESKCLLISTKDQATNKTELLLQPPCYFARKNDSHLLQFSYPDKNLDAVALIIGNPISAEKRKKWNLDDSIVCGEKRQAVYLSKGDLTVCSGQVNLATI
;
A
#
# COMPACT_ATOMS: atom_id res chain seq x y z
N MET A 1 62.47 -13.55 -12.85
CA MET A 1 61.75 -12.69 -13.82
C MET A 1 60.27 -12.80 -13.53
N SER A 2 59.67 -11.66 -13.20
CA SER A 2 58.28 -11.48 -12.78
C SER A 2 57.34 -11.45 -13.99
N LEU A 3 56.25 -12.21 -13.95
CA LEU A 3 54.96 -11.93 -14.61
C LEU A 3 53.94 -12.80 -13.83
N GLY A 4 52.98 -12.27 -13.06
CA GLY A 4 52.08 -11.19 -13.41
C GLY A 4 50.80 -11.80 -13.99
N GLY A 5 49.99 -12.46 -13.16
CA GLY A 5 48.72 -13.09 -13.55
C GLY A 5 47.57 -12.48 -12.75
N ILE A 6 46.90 -11.53 -13.38
CA ILE A 6 45.88 -10.64 -12.81
C ILE A 6 44.64 -11.42 -12.36
N VAL A 7 44.24 -11.16 -11.11
CA VAL A 7 42.95 -11.50 -10.52
C VAL A 7 41.84 -10.79 -11.31
N PHE A 8 40.97 -11.55 -11.97
CA PHE A 8 39.73 -11.03 -12.55
C PHE A 8 38.55 -11.58 -11.75
N ALA A 9 38.33 -11.00 -10.57
CA ALA A 9 37.12 -11.22 -9.79
C ALA A 9 35.99 -10.43 -10.46
N LEU A 10 35.22 -11.11 -11.31
CA LEU A 10 33.92 -10.64 -11.80
C LEU A 10 32.95 -10.57 -10.62
N LEU A 11 32.96 -9.44 -9.93
CA LEU A 11 31.86 -8.98 -9.08
C LEU A 11 30.68 -8.72 -10.01
N SER A 12 29.85 -9.73 -10.24
CA SER A 12 28.50 -9.54 -10.75
C SER A 12 27.75 -8.68 -9.72
N ALA A 13 27.75 -7.37 -9.97
CA ALA A 13 26.82 -6.45 -9.37
C ALA A 13 25.41 -6.97 -9.65
N GLY A 14 24.81 -7.63 -8.67
CA GLY A 14 23.40 -7.96 -8.70
C GLY A 14 22.64 -6.64 -8.73
N CYS A 15 22.22 -6.21 -9.91
CA CYS A 15 21.11 -5.26 -10.03
C CYS A 15 19.87 -5.97 -9.49
N GLN A 16 19.65 -5.89 -8.18
CA GLN A 16 18.32 -6.13 -7.63
C GLN A 16 17.49 -4.87 -7.91
N ALA A 17 17.01 -4.74 -9.14
CA ALA A 17 15.92 -3.83 -9.43
C ALA A 17 14.64 -4.51 -8.91
N GLU A 18 14.26 -4.26 -7.64
CA GLU A 18 12.88 -4.47 -7.22
C GLU A 18 12.02 -3.59 -8.16
N PRO A 19 11.02 -4.13 -8.88
CA PRO A 19 10.13 -3.29 -9.65
C PRO A 19 9.40 -2.38 -8.67
N ASN A 20 9.70 -1.08 -8.74
CA ASN A 20 9.05 -0.02 -7.98
C ASN A 20 7.58 0.12 -8.43
N ASN A 21 6.75 -0.88 -8.14
CA ASN A 21 5.31 -0.85 -8.36
C ASN A 21 4.59 -0.21 -7.17
N VAL A 22 5.16 0.89 -6.64
CA VAL A 22 4.51 1.69 -5.59
C VAL A 22 3.28 2.32 -6.22
N SER A 23 2.10 1.88 -5.78
CA SER A 23 0.83 2.42 -6.27
C SER A 23 0.42 3.68 -5.53
N ASP A 24 0.84 3.83 -4.27
CA ASP A 24 0.52 5.00 -3.45
C ASP A 24 1.44 5.11 -2.23
N GLU A 25 1.57 6.32 -1.67
CA GLU A 25 2.32 6.57 -0.44
C GLU A 25 1.74 7.71 0.40
N ILE A 26 1.87 7.57 1.73
CA ILE A 26 1.51 8.60 2.71
C ILE A 26 2.47 8.57 3.89
N VAL A 27 2.50 9.68 4.64
CA VAL A 27 3.10 9.70 5.99
C VAL A 27 1.98 9.79 7.02
N LEU A 28 1.91 8.82 7.94
CA LEU A 28 0.92 8.77 9.02
C LEU A 28 1.63 8.71 10.37
N ASN A 29 1.60 9.81 11.15
CA ASN A 29 2.30 9.95 12.44
C ASN A 29 3.75 9.40 12.43
N LYS A 30 4.57 9.89 11.49
CA LYS A 30 5.98 9.49 11.29
C LYS A 30 6.21 8.09 10.70
N HIS A 31 5.15 7.31 10.47
CA HIS A 31 5.26 6.11 9.65
C HIS A 31 5.21 6.52 8.18
N ASN A 32 6.26 6.21 7.42
CA ASN A 32 6.18 6.26 5.96
C ASN A 32 5.50 4.96 5.49
N LEU A 33 4.33 5.10 4.86
CA LEU A 33 3.50 4.00 4.41
C LEU A 33 3.47 3.98 2.88
N GLN A 34 3.86 2.86 2.29
CA GLN A 34 3.82 2.65 0.84
C GLN A 34 2.93 1.46 0.52
N LEU A 35 2.06 1.61 -0.46
CA LEU A 35 1.31 0.53 -1.07
C LEU A 35 2.06 0.06 -2.32
N VAL A 36 2.34 -1.23 -2.37
CA VAL A 36 3.03 -1.85 -3.51
C VAL A 36 2.11 -2.87 -4.14
N SER A 37 1.97 -2.79 -5.46
CA SER A 37 1.22 -3.76 -6.25
C SER A 37 2.17 -4.84 -6.78
N LEU A 38 2.00 -6.07 -6.30
CA LEU A 38 2.79 -7.22 -6.72
C LEU A 38 1.85 -8.28 -7.30
N GLU A 39 1.85 -8.42 -8.62
CA GLU A 39 0.97 -9.34 -9.35
C GLU A 39 -0.51 -9.16 -8.97
N SER A 40 -1.06 -10.09 -8.18
CA SER A 40 -2.46 -10.12 -7.72
C SER A 40 -2.64 -9.63 -6.28
N LYS A 41 -1.59 -9.11 -5.64
CA LYS A 41 -1.55 -8.76 -4.22
C LYS A 41 -1.18 -7.30 -3.98
N CYS A 42 -1.72 -6.74 -2.90
CA CYS A 42 -1.27 -5.48 -2.36
C CYS A 42 -0.45 -5.69 -1.08
N LEU A 43 0.71 -5.07 -1.02
CA LEU A 43 1.57 -5.07 0.16
C LEU A 43 1.58 -3.66 0.76
N LEU A 44 1.45 -3.58 2.08
CA LEU A 44 1.76 -2.38 2.85
C LEU A 44 3.20 -2.48 3.36
N ILE A 45 4.04 -1.54 2.95
CA ILE A 45 5.36 -1.34 3.53
C ILE A 45 5.23 -0.18 4.51
N SER A 46 5.58 -0.40 5.78
CA SER A 46 5.61 0.61 6.83
C SER A 46 7.02 0.78 7.35
N THR A 47 7.55 1.99 7.25
CA THR A 47 8.88 2.35 7.76
C THR A 47 8.77 3.40 8.86
N LYS A 48 9.38 3.14 10.02
CA LYS A 48 9.50 4.08 11.14
C LYS A 48 10.87 3.91 11.79
N ASP A 49 11.61 5.01 11.99
CA ASP A 49 12.91 5.00 12.67
C ASP A 49 13.87 3.90 12.15
N GLN A 50 13.96 3.76 10.82
CA GLN A 50 14.73 2.74 10.08
C GLN A 50 14.23 1.29 10.16
N ALA A 51 13.22 1.00 10.98
CA ALA A 51 12.55 -0.29 10.99
C ALA A 51 11.49 -0.35 9.88
N THR A 52 11.59 -1.36 9.02
CA THR A 52 10.65 -1.60 7.92
C THR A 52 9.89 -2.90 8.13
N ASN A 53 8.56 -2.83 8.09
CA ASN A 53 7.68 -3.98 8.11
C ASN A 53 6.94 -4.09 6.77
N LYS A 54 6.80 -5.31 6.26
CA LYS A 54 5.98 -5.63 5.08
C LYS A 54 4.77 -6.44 5.54
N THR A 55 3.57 -6.04 5.13
CA THR A 55 2.32 -6.73 5.48
C THR A 55 1.48 -6.94 4.24
N GLU A 56 1.08 -8.18 3.97
CA GLU A 56 0.13 -8.48 2.90
C GLU A 56 -1.27 -8.01 3.29
N LEU A 57 -1.93 -7.30 2.37
CA LEU A 57 -3.30 -6.85 2.51
C LEU A 57 -4.26 -7.89 1.95
N LEU A 58 -5.50 -7.87 2.42
CA LEU A 58 -6.59 -8.71 1.89
C LEU A 58 -7.21 -8.12 0.61
N LEU A 59 -6.57 -7.11 0.04
CA LEU A 59 -6.99 -6.36 -1.14
C LEU A 59 -6.19 -6.78 -2.38
N GLN A 60 -6.82 -6.65 -3.54
CA GLN A 60 -6.18 -6.88 -4.84
C GLN A 60 -5.85 -5.55 -5.54
N PRO A 61 -4.77 -5.47 -6.34
CA PRO A 61 -4.42 -4.28 -7.09
C PRO A 61 -5.52 -3.84 -8.08
N PRO A 62 -5.66 -2.54 -8.35
CA PRO A 62 -4.81 -1.46 -7.83
C PRO A 62 -5.25 -1.03 -6.41
N CYS A 63 -4.30 -0.65 -5.56
CA CYS A 63 -4.56 -0.24 -4.18
C CYS A 63 -4.09 1.18 -3.89
N TYR A 64 -4.94 1.97 -3.24
CA TYR A 64 -4.69 3.38 -2.93
C TYR A 64 -5.21 3.74 -1.54
N PHE A 65 -4.62 4.74 -0.91
CA PHE A 65 -5.20 5.36 0.27
C PHE A 65 -6.43 6.16 -0.11
N ALA A 66 -7.50 6.01 0.68
CA ALA A 66 -8.73 6.77 0.50
C ALA A 66 -8.45 8.26 0.73
N ARG A 67 -8.93 9.11 -0.18
CA ARG A 67 -8.80 10.56 -0.07
C ARG A 67 -10.15 11.23 -0.31
N LYS A 68 -10.39 12.38 0.31
CA LYS A 68 -11.62 13.18 0.09
C LYS A 68 -11.61 13.85 -1.29
N ASN A 69 -10.42 14.11 -1.81
CA ASN A 69 -10.09 14.61 -3.15
C ASN A 69 -8.68 14.10 -3.49
N ASP A 70 -8.12 14.42 -4.66
CA ASP A 70 -6.85 13.84 -5.12
C ASP A 70 -5.64 14.07 -4.20
N SER A 71 -5.74 14.96 -3.19
CA SER A 71 -4.60 15.36 -2.36
C SER A 71 -4.76 15.09 -0.87
N HIS A 72 -5.98 15.04 -0.33
CA HIS A 72 -6.18 14.96 1.13
C HIS A 72 -6.57 13.58 1.59
N LEU A 73 -5.65 12.93 2.31
CA LEU A 73 -5.89 11.66 3.02
C LEU A 73 -7.17 11.75 3.86
N LEU A 74 -8.05 10.77 3.67
CA LEU A 74 -9.21 10.58 4.51
C LEU A 74 -8.79 9.82 5.77
N GLN A 75 -8.57 10.58 6.85
CA GLN A 75 -8.16 10.07 8.15
C GLN A 75 -9.23 10.33 9.20
N PHE A 76 -9.38 9.38 10.13
CA PHE A 76 -10.29 9.47 11.27
C PHE A 76 -9.53 9.24 12.58
N SER A 77 -10.06 9.74 13.69
CA SER A 77 -9.56 9.47 15.04
C SER A 77 -10.71 8.97 15.92
N TYR A 78 -10.46 7.97 16.75
CA TYR A 78 -11.45 7.43 17.69
C TYR A 78 -10.86 7.39 19.10
N PRO A 79 -10.89 8.52 19.84
CA PRO A 79 -10.28 8.61 21.17
C PRO A 79 -10.88 7.63 22.18
N ASP A 80 -12.18 7.34 22.09
CA ASP A 80 -12.89 6.36 22.92
C ASP A 80 -12.38 4.92 22.72
N LYS A 81 -11.72 4.66 21.59
CA LYS A 81 -11.07 3.38 21.25
C LYS A 81 -9.55 3.41 21.35
N ASN A 82 -8.96 4.51 21.84
CA ASN A 82 -7.51 4.75 21.82
C ASN A 82 -6.88 4.61 20.43
N LEU A 83 -7.59 5.08 19.38
CA LEU A 83 -7.09 5.11 18.01
C LEU A 83 -6.74 6.54 17.63
N ASP A 84 -5.44 6.79 17.51
CA ASP A 84 -4.89 8.11 17.18
C ASP A 84 -5.16 8.49 15.72
N ALA A 85 -5.15 7.49 14.85
CA ALA A 85 -5.41 7.65 13.44
C ALA A 85 -5.96 6.35 12.83
N VAL A 86 -6.86 6.48 11.88
CA VAL A 86 -7.34 5.42 11.01
C VAL A 86 -7.30 5.94 9.59
N ALA A 87 -6.62 5.21 8.71
CA ALA A 87 -6.64 5.44 7.28
C ALA A 87 -7.26 4.22 6.58
N LEU A 88 -7.98 4.48 5.50
CA LEU A 88 -8.58 3.43 4.69
C LEU A 88 -7.73 3.20 3.44
N ILE A 89 -7.50 1.94 3.11
CA ILE A 89 -6.93 1.51 1.85
C ILE A 89 -8.08 0.96 1.02
N ILE A 90 -8.21 1.43 -0.22
CA ILE A 90 -9.18 0.98 -1.20
C ILE A 90 -8.45 0.07 -2.18
N GLY A 91 -9.07 -1.04 -2.53
CA GLY A 91 -8.58 -1.96 -3.54
C GLY A 91 -9.68 -2.83 -4.11
N ASN A 92 -9.28 -3.86 -4.84
CA ASN A 92 -10.13 -4.77 -5.62
C ASN A 92 -10.87 -4.00 -6.72
N PRO A 93 -10.40 -4.04 -7.98
CA PRO A 93 -10.95 -3.23 -9.05
C PRO A 93 -12.44 -3.49 -9.22
N ILE A 94 -13.18 -2.42 -9.54
CA ILE A 94 -14.60 -2.56 -9.82
C ILE A 94 -14.85 -3.52 -10.97
N SER A 95 -15.75 -4.46 -10.74
CA SER A 95 -16.19 -5.43 -11.74
C SER A 95 -16.86 -4.72 -12.92
N ALA A 96 -16.71 -5.29 -14.12
CA ALA A 96 -17.31 -4.75 -15.34
C ALA A 96 -18.84 -4.60 -15.20
N GLU A 97 -19.50 -5.54 -14.51
CA GLU A 97 -20.93 -5.49 -14.24
C GLU A 97 -21.30 -4.26 -13.39
N LYS A 98 -20.63 -4.04 -12.25
CA LYS A 98 -20.92 -2.88 -11.39
C LYS A 98 -20.55 -1.57 -12.05
N ARG A 99 -19.45 -1.53 -12.81
CA ARG A 99 -19.08 -0.37 -13.62
C ARG A 99 -20.19 0.04 -14.58
N LYS A 100 -20.74 -0.93 -15.32
CA LYS A 100 -21.89 -0.70 -16.22
C LYS A 100 -23.13 -0.25 -15.44
N LYS A 101 -23.42 -0.91 -14.31
CA LYS A 101 -24.56 -0.57 -13.46
C LYS A 101 -24.50 0.87 -12.92
N TRP A 102 -23.30 1.35 -12.59
CA TRP A 102 -23.07 2.69 -12.02
C TRP A 102 -22.72 3.74 -13.08
N ASN A 103 -22.71 3.36 -14.36
CA ASN A 103 -22.35 4.24 -15.48
C ASN A 103 -21.02 4.98 -15.24
N LEU A 104 -20.02 4.29 -14.70
CA LEU A 104 -18.70 4.88 -14.48
C LEU A 104 -17.92 4.94 -15.78
N ASP A 105 -17.23 6.07 -15.99
CA ASP A 105 -16.29 6.24 -17.07
C ASP A 105 -15.10 5.27 -16.95
N ASP A 106 -14.56 4.84 -18.09
CA ASP A 106 -13.52 3.82 -18.09
C ASP A 106 -12.20 4.29 -17.48
N SER A 107 -11.94 5.59 -17.50
CA SER A 107 -10.75 6.22 -16.91
C SER A 107 -10.75 6.25 -15.38
N ILE A 108 -11.90 6.05 -14.73
CA ILE A 108 -12.01 6.15 -13.28
C ILE A 108 -11.52 4.87 -12.63
N VAL A 109 -10.42 4.93 -11.88
CA VAL A 109 -9.96 3.77 -11.10
C VAL A 109 -10.76 3.69 -9.79
N CYS A 110 -11.60 2.67 -9.65
CA CYS A 110 -12.41 2.43 -8.45
C CYS A 110 -12.13 1.05 -7.85
N GLY A 111 -12.10 0.99 -6.52
CA GLY A 111 -12.09 -0.26 -5.77
C GLY A 111 -13.47 -0.60 -5.21
N GLU A 112 -13.75 -1.89 -5.02
CA GLU A 112 -14.98 -2.40 -4.42
C GLU A 112 -14.84 -2.71 -2.94
N LYS A 113 -13.60 -2.81 -2.45
CA LYS A 113 -13.30 -3.20 -1.08
C LYS A 113 -12.38 -2.20 -0.42
N ARG A 114 -12.49 -2.13 0.90
CA ARG A 114 -11.59 -1.35 1.74
C ARG A 114 -11.06 -2.19 2.90
N GLN A 115 -9.83 -1.91 3.29
CA GLN A 115 -9.21 -2.43 4.51
C GLN A 115 -8.63 -1.24 5.29
N ALA A 116 -8.79 -1.26 6.60
CA ALA A 116 -8.31 -0.18 7.44
C ALA A 116 -6.90 -0.49 7.98
N VAL A 117 -6.10 0.56 8.11
CA VAL A 117 -4.92 0.59 8.99
C VAL A 117 -5.18 1.59 10.09
N TYR A 118 -4.69 1.33 11.28
CA TYR A 118 -4.84 2.25 12.39
C TYR A 118 -3.56 2.36 13.22
N LEU A 119 -3.46 3.48 13.91
CA LEU A 119 -2.44 3.74 14.92
C LEU A 119 -3.10 3.75 16.30
N SER A 120 -2.48 3.02 17.21
CA SER A 120 -2.81 3.08 18.63
C SER A 120 -1.51 3.15 19.42
N LYS A 121 -1.33 4.20 20.22
CA LYS A 121 -0.13 4.40 21.05
C LYS A 121 1.17 4.41 20.23
N GLY A 122 1.08 4.87 18.97
CA GLY A 122 2.21 4.94 18.06
C GLY A 122 2.57 3.63 17.34
N ASP A 123 1.79 2.56 17.53
CA ASP A 123 1.96 1.29 16.81
C ASP A 123 0.96 1.18 15.66
N LEU A 124 1.47 0.81 14.48
CA LEU A 124 0.66 0.62 13.27
C LEU A 124 0.13 -0.81 13.21
N THR A 125 -1.18 -0.94 13.01
CA THR A 125 -1.85 -2.23 12.84
C THR A 125 -2.71 -2.22 11.56
N VAL A 126 -2.67 -3.33 10.82
CA VAL A 126 -3.58 -3.60 9.71
C VAL A 126 -4.77 -4.40 10.26
N CYS A 127 -6.00 -3.94 10.00
CA CYS A 127 -7.20 -4.68 10.39
C CYS A 127 -7.25 -6.04 9.67
N SER A 128 -7.59 -7.11 10.39
CA SER A 128 -7.67 -8.47 9.85
C SER A 128 -8.84 -8.74 8.89
N GLY A 129 -9.67 -7.73 8.60
CA GLY A 129 -10.84 -7.85 7.74
C GLY A 129 -10.90 -6.75 6.68
N GLN A 130 -11.70 -7.01 5.64
CA GLN A 130 -12.04 -6.04 4.60
C GLN A 130 -13.55 -5.87 4.51
N VAL A 131 -14.00 -4.70 4.05
CA VAL A 131 -15.41 -4.32 3.96
C VAL A 131 -15.74 -3.97 2.51
N ASN A 132 -16.90 -4.42 2.02
CA ASN A 132 -17.40 -4.02 0.71
C ASN A 132 -17.87 -2.56 0.75
N LEU A 133 -17.49 -1.78 -0.25
CA LEU A 133 -17.91 -0.39 -0.40
C LEU A 133 -19.36 -0.26 -0.90
N ALA A 134 -19.93 -1.33 -1.47
CA ALA A 134 -21.26 -1.35 -2.07
C ALA A 134 -22.40 -1.76 -1.10
N THR A 135 -22.19 -1.70 0.21
CA THR A 135 -23.19 -2.10 1.23
C THR A 135 -23.64 -0.92 2.09
N ILE A 136 -24.04 0.18 1.45
CA ILE A 136 -24.79 1.28 2.08
C ILE A 136 -26.02 1.55 1.23
#